data_AF-A0A538BQJ8-F1
#
_entry.id   AF-A0A538BQJ8-F1
#
_cell.length_a   1.000
_cell.length_b   1.000
_cell.length_c   1.000
_cell.angle_alpha   90.00
_cell.angle_beta   90.00
_cell.angle_gamma   90.00
#
_symmetry.space_group_name_H-M   'P 1'
#
loop_
_entity.id
_entity.type
_entity.pdbx_description
1 polymer ?
#
loop_
_entity_poly.entity_id
_entity_poly.type
_entity_poly.pdbx_seq_one_letter_code
_entity_poly.pdbx_strand_id
1 'polypeptide(L)'
;MLAIWVLLAVVAIEILVTYWRIPPGELYHVHEHGAADGASRTLTFLNFPAAMIAIATLVSSYERRPRRRTAAVALAALVLCAFAFVPGVVRESNLDARPINAAAAVGVLLAVFLSLGRPRPWRPLPGDRLRLAVVVVLVLVALPWIAANLGFSFGGVPVLGQIFQTNELRSQPGVAGLHPAVHLGHHHGLDGLLLAVSALLALRVPIRQPALRVAATAYAALLLAWGVANIVNDAWLEQVVKRGWTTTEVPGVLSLHWNWTWAAVVLGAIAVFATDYFSRSSIHSDIGT
;
A
#
# COMPACT_ATOMS: atom_id res chain seq x y z
N MET A 1 -0.86 -12.39 -8.96
CA MET A 1 0.56 -12.13 -8.68
C MET A 1 1.17 -11.20 -9.71
N LEU A 2 1.15 -11.51 -11.02
CA LEU A 2 1.65 -10.58 -12.05
C LEU A 2 1.05 -9.18 -11.94
N ALA A 3 -0.28 -9.06 -11.80
CA ALA A 3 -0.93 -7.75 -11.65
C ALA A 3 -0.43 -6.93 -10.44
N ILE A 4 -0.11 -7.59 -9.32
CA ILE A 4 0.46 -6.93 -8.15
C ILE A 4 1.85 -6.38 -8.49
N TRP A 5 2.69 -7.18 -9.15
CA TRP A 5 4.03 -6.74 -9.54
C TRP A 5 4.03 -5.65 -10.60
N VAL A 6 3.10 -5.71 -11.56
CA VAL A 6 2.91 -4.64 -12.55
C VAL A 6 2.48 -3.35 -11.85
N LEU A 7 1.52 -3.41 -10.94
CA LEU A 7 1.07 -2.25 -10.17
C LEU A 7 2.22 -1.62 -9.38
N LEU A 8 3.00 -2.43 -8.65
CA LEU A 8 4.16 -1.94 -7.90
C LEU A 8 5.26 -1.38 -8.81
N ALA A 9 5.50 -2.01 -9.96
CA ALA A 9 6.50 -1.54 -10.91
C ALA A 9 6.11 -0.20 -11.55
N VAL A 10 4.83 -0.03 -11.90
CA VAL A 10 4.31 1.24 -12.42
C VAL A 10 4.52 2.35 -11.40
N VAL A 11 4.09 2.17 -10.15
CA VAL A 11 4.27 3.20 -9.11
C VAL A 11 5.75 3.45 -8.80
N ALA A 12 6.59 2.41 -8.76
CA ALA A 12 8.03 2.59 -8.59
C ALA A 12 8.66 3.43 -9.71
N ILE A 13 8.22 3.25 -10.97
CA ILE A 13 8.67 4.05 -12.10
C ILE A 13 8.16 5.49 -11.97
N GLU A 14 6.90 5.69 -11.59
CA GLU A 14 6.35 7.03 -11.36
C GLU A 14 7.16 7.78 -10.29
N ILE A 15 7.44 7.14 -9.15
CA ILE A 15 8.27 7.71 -8.08
C ILE A 15 9.65 8.07 -8.62
N LEU A 16 10.33 7.13 -9.29
CA LEU A 16 11.66 7.37 -9.86
C LEU A 16 11.67 8.58 -10.80
N VAL A 17 10.71 8.65 -11.72
CA VAL A 17 10.63 9.72 -12.72
C VAL A 17 10.25 11.05 -12.09
N THR A 18 9.29 11.07 -11.17
CA THR A 18 8.82 12.29 -10.50
C THR A 18 9.91 12.92 -9.63
N TYR A 19 10.60 12.11 -8.82
CA TYR A 19 11.67 12.60 -7.94
C TYR A 19 12.97 12.89 -8.73
N TRP A 20 13.16 12.29 -9.91
CA TRP A 20 14.21 12.73 -10.83
C TRP A 20 13.90 14.10 -11.44
N ARG A 21 12.67 14.31 -11.93
CA ARG A 21 12.34 15.49 -12.76
C ARG A 21 11.98 16.75 -11.97
N ILE A 22 11.38 16.61 -10.79
CA ILE A 22 10.81 17.74 -10.05
C ILE A 22 11.85 18.30 -9.08
N PRO A 23 11.98 19.63 -8.97
CA PRO A 23 12.80 20.26 -7.95
C PRO A 23 12.33 19.90 -6.51
N PRO A 24 13.19 19.40 -5.60
CA PRO A 24 12.96 19.28 -4.16
C PRO A 24 12.24 20.40 -3.43
N GLY A 25 12.38 21.67 -3.82
CA GLY A 25 11.59 22.75 -3.25
C GLY A 25 10.07 22.62 -3.49
N GLU A 26 9.67 21.81 -4.47
CA GLU A 26 8.28 21.49 -4.81
C GLU A 26 7.85 20.11 -4.27
N LEU A 27 8.79 19.33 -3.72
CA LEU A 27 8.55 18.01 -3.11
C LEU A 27 8.57 18.11 -1.59
N TYR A 28 7.91 17.18 -0.92
CA TYR A 28 7.85 17.17 0.55
C TYR A 28 8.99 16.35 1.17
N HIS A 29 9.75 16.98 2.07
CA HIS A 29 10.85 16.37 2.82
C HIS A 29 11.95 15.74 1.96
N VAL A 30 12.31 16.38 0.84
CA VAL A 30 13.42 15.98 -0.04
C VAL A 30 14.50 17.06 -0.02
N HIS A 31 15.77 16.65 0.07
CA HIS A 31 16.90 17.57 0.21
C HIS A 31 17.84 17.62 -1.01
N GLU A 32 17.78 16.62 -1.90
CA GLU A 32 18.69 16.47 -3.05
C GLU A 32 17.92 16.29 -4.36
N HIS A 33 18.49 16.71 -5.50
CA HIS A 33 17.85 16.68 -6.81
C HIS A 33 18.42 15.57 -7.72
N GLY A 34 17.59 14.99 -8.58
CA GLY A 34 18.04 14.22 -9.74
C GLY A 34 17.88 12.70 -9.61
N ALA A 35 18.57 11.95 -10.48
CA ALA A 35 18.38 10.50 -10.60
C ALA A 35 18.71 9.72 -9.31
N ALA A 36 19.67 10.23 -8.52
CA ALA A 36 20.02 9.64 -7.22
C ALA A 36 18.86 9.74 -6.22
N ASP A 37 18.16 10.88 -6.18
CA ASP A 37 17.01 11.09 -5.31
C ASP A 37 15.80 10.25 -5.76
N GLY A 38 15.55 10.19 -7.07
CA GLY A 38 14.55 9.28 -7.62
C GLY A 38 14.80 7.81 -7.23
N ALA A 39 16.04 7.35 -7.31
CA ALA A 39 16.42 6.01 -6.88
C ALA A 39 16.29 5.83 -5.36
N SER A 40 16.68 6.84 -4.59
CA SER A 40 16.56 6.91 -3.13
C SER A 40 15.11 6.74 -2.69
N ARG A 41 14.19 7.54 -3.24
CA ARG A 41 12.76 7.45 -2.95
C ARG A 41 12.13 6.14 -3.42
N THR A 42 12.55 5.64 -4.57
CA THR A 42 12.11 4.32 -5.04
C THR A 42 12.54 3.21 -4.07
N LEU A 43 13.75 3.29 -3.52
CA LEU A 43 14.21 2.32 -2.52
C LEU A 43 13.39 2.40 -1.23
N THR A 44 12.99 3.59 -0.78
CA THR A 44 12.12 3.72 0.40
C THR A 44 10.71 3.18 0.15
N PHE A 45 10.15 3.38 -1.05
CA PHE A 45 8.91 2.73 -1.49
C PHE A 45 8.99 1.19 -1.46
N LEU A 46 10.16 0.62 -1.81
CA LEU A 46 10.36 -0.83 -1.72
C LEU A 46 10.29 -1.36 -0.28
N ASN A 47 10.51 -0.51 0.73
CA ASN A 47 10.41 -0.88 2.15
C ASN A 47 8.97 -0.80 2.64
N PHE A 48 8.27 0.29 2.32
CA PHE A 48 6.84 0.41 2.56
C PHE A 48 6.22 1.19 1.41
N PRO A 49 5.15 0.68 0.77
CA PRO A 49 4.34 -0.49 1.14
C PRO A 49 4.77 -1.78 0.46
N ALA A 50 5.73 -1.74 -0.48
CA ALA A 50 5.98 -2.86 -1.38
C ALA A 50 6.43 -4.14 -0.66
N ALA A 51 7.23 -4.04 0.41
CA ALA A 51 7.63 -5.20 1.21
C ALA A 51 6.44 -5.91 1.85
N MET A 52 5.44 -5.16 2.33
CA MET A 52 4.23 -5.74 2.92
C MET A 52 3.40 -6.47 1.87
N ILE A 53 3.28 -5.86 0.69
CA ILE A 53 2.59 -6.48 -0.44
C ILE A 53 3.34 -7.72 -0.92
N ALA A 54 4.68 -7.70 -0.93
CA ALA A 54 5.52 -8.82 -1.31
C ALA A 54 5.29 -10.04 -0.40
N ILE A 55 5.15 -9.85 0.91
CA ILE A 55 4.83 -10.91 1.87
C ILE A 55 3.54 -11.66 1.49
N ALA A 56 2.51 -10.93 1.05
CA ALA A 56 1.23 -11.54 0.65
C ALA A 56 1.36 -12.49 -0.56
N THR A 57 2.42 -12.34 -1.37
CA THR A 57 2.67 -13.20 -2.53
C THR A 57 3.40 -14.51 -2.19
N LEU A 58 4.04 -14.59 -1.03
CA LEU A 58 4.97 -15.68 -0.68
C LEU A 58 4.27 -17.03 -0.55
N VAL A 59 3.10 -17.06 0.11
CA VAL A 59 2.34 -18.30 0.32
C VAL A 59 1.94 -18.94 -1.00
N SER A 60 1.37 -18.15 -1.92
CA SER A 60 1.04 -18.64 -3.27
C SER A 60 2.28 -19.09 -4.03
N SER A 61 3.42 -18.43 -3.81
CA SER A 61 4.65 -18.74 -4.52
C SER A 61 5.26 -20.06 -4.05
N TYR A 62 5.26 -20.30 -2.75
CA TYR A 62 5.63 -21.58 -2.15
C TYR A 62 4.74 -22.73 -2.63
N GLU A 63 3.42 -22.55 -2.61
CA GLU A 63 2.49 -23.61 -3.02
C GLU A 63 2.61 -24.02 -4.49
N ARG A 64 3.15 -23.17 -5.37
CA ARG A 64 3.43 -23.55 -6.76
C ARG A 64 4.55 -24.57 -6.87
N ARG A 65 5.51 -24.53 -5.93
CA ARG A 65 6.71 -25.37 -5.94
C ARG A 65 7.09 -25.72 -4.49
N PRO A 66 6.34 -26.62 -3.82
CA PRO A 66 6.54 -26.90 -2.39
C PRO A 66 7.78 -27.75 -2.15
N ARG A 67 8.96 -27.12 -2.25
CA ARG A 67 10.28 -27.73 -2.03
C ARG A 67 10.96 -27.04 -0.86
N ARG A 68 11.83 -27.77 -0.14
CA ARG A 68 12.62 -27.22 0.99
C ARG A 68 13.36 -25.93 0.61
N ARG A 69 13.98 -25.90 -0.59
CA ARG A 69 14.66 -24.69 -1.11
C ARG A 69 13.70 -23.52 -1.30
N THR A 70 12.51 -23.76 -1.85
CA THR A 70 11.49 -22.71 -2.04
C THR A 70 10.97 -22.20 -0.71
N ALA A 71 10.77 -23.07 0.29
CA ALA A 71 10.42 -22.68 1.65
C ALA A 71 11.51 -21.80 2.29
N ALA A 72 12.78 -22.19 2.16
CA ALA A 72 13.91 -21.42 2.70
C ALA A 72 14.00 -20.02 2.08
N VAL A 73 13.87 -19.91 0.75
CA VAL A 73 13.88 -18.60 0.06
C VAL A 73 12.65 -17.77 0.43
N ALA A 74 11.47 -18.38 0.57
CA ALA A 74 10.27 -17.67 1.00
C ALA A 74 10.39 -17.16 2.44
N LEU A 75 10.98 -17.94 3.35
CA LEU A 75 11.25 -17.52 4.72
C LEU A 75 12.29 -16.39 4.76
N ALA A 76 13.36 -16.49 3.98
CA ALA A 76 14.34 -15.42 3.86
C ALA A 76 13.70 -14.13 3.34
N ALA A 77 12.87 -14.23 2.28
CA ALA A 77 12.13 -13.10 1.74
C ALA A 77 11.18 -12.48 2.79
N LEU A 78 10.48 -13.31 3.58
CA LEU A 78 9.61 -12.85 4.66
C LEU A 78 10.40 -12.05 5.70
N VAL A 79 11.51 -12.60 6.21
CA VAL A 79 12.35 -11.94 7.23
C VAL A 79 12.92 -10.62 6.70
N LEU A 80 13.42 -10.63 5.46
CA LEU A 80 13.96 -9.44 4.82
C LEU A 80 12.89 -8.37 4.57
N CYS A 81 11.68 -8.74 4.12
CA CYS A 81 10.57 -7.79 3.99
C CYS A 81 10.13 -7.22 5.34
N ALA A 82 10.10 -8.06 6.39
CA ALA A 82 9.74 -7.64 7.74
C ALA A 82 10.75 -6.66 8.36
N PHE A 83 11.95 -6.56 7.80
CA PHE A 83 12.95 -5.57 8.20
C PHE A 83 12.46 -4.12 8.04
N ALA A 84 11.43 -3.88 7.20
CA ALA A 84 10.76 -2.59 7.11
C ALA A 84 10.19 -2.08 8.45
N PHE A 85 9.90 -2.98 9.40
CA PHE A 85 9.42 -2.65 10.75
C PHE A 85 10.54 -2.36 11.75
N VAL A 86 11.82 -2.55 11.38
CA VAL A 86 12.94 -2.22 12.27
C VAL A 86 12.95 -0.70 12.48
N PRO A 87 13.02 -0.22 13.73
CA PRO A 87 13.04 1.22 14.02
C PRO A 87 14.12 1.94 13.22
N GLY A 88 13.71 3.00 12.52
CA GLY A 88 14.61 3.84 11.71
C GLY A 88 14.80 3.41 10.25
N VAL A 89 14.19 2.29 9.81
CA VAL A 89 14.18 1.87 8.40
C VAL A 89 13.21 2.70 7.57
N VAL A 90 11.96 2.82 8.02
CA VAL A 90 10.96 3.74 7.46
C VAL A 90 10.81 4.91 8.41
N ARG A 91 11.01 6.14 7.92
CA ARG A 91 10.87 7.37 8.70
C ARG A 91 10.16 8.43 7.89
N GLU A 92 9.00 8.86 8.37
CA GLU A 92 8.17 9.85 7.69
C GLU A 92 8.84 11.24 7.60
N SER A 93 9.74 11.54 8.55
CA SER A 93 10.45 12.81 8.62
C SER A 93 11.69 12.90 7.72
N ASN A 94 12.17 11.77 7.16
CA ASN A 94 13.28 11.76 6.22
C ASN A 94 13.18 10.49 5.36
N LEU A 95 12.91 10.72 4.08
CA LEU A 95 12.56 9.71 3.10
C LEU A 95 13.76 9.29 2.22
N ASP A 96 14.98 9.68 2.64
CA ASP A 96 16.21 9.33 1.96
C ASP A 96 16.58 7.87 2.24
N ALA A 97 17.04 7.20 1.19
CA ALA A 97 17.57 5.86 1.24
C ALA A 97 18.79 5.75 2.16
N ARG A 98 18.81 4.65 2.91
CA ARG A 98 19.92 4.24 3.76
C ARG A 98 20.34 2.83 3.40
N PRO A 99 21.57 2.41 3.73
CA PRO A 99 22.01 1.03 3.50
C PRO A 99 21.06 -0.01 4.11
N ILE A 100 20.43 0.30 5.25
CA ILE A 100 19.47 -0.60 5.90
C ILE A 100 18.20 -0.85 5.05
N ASN A 101 17.83 0.07 4.17
CA ASN A 101 16.69 -0.09 3.27
C ASN A 101 16.91 -1.16 2.21
N ALA A 102 18.16 -1.56 1.95
CA ALA A 102 18.48 -2.63 1.01
C ALA A 102 17.93 -3.98 1.49
N ALA A 103 17.78 -4.20 2.81
CA ALA A 103 17.28 -5.47 3.34
C ALA A 103 15.86 -5.79 2.82
N ALA A 104 14.92 -4.85 2.98
CA ALA A 104 13.55 -5.03 2.50
C ALA A 104 13.49 -5.11 0.96
N ALA A 105 14.28 -4.31 0.26
CA ALA A 105 14.34 -4.34 -1.20
C ALA A 105 14.83 -5.71 -1.74
N VAL A 106 15.83 -6.32 -1.09
CA VAL A 106 16.26 -7.70 -1.41
C VAL A 106 15.13 -8.70 -1.12
N GLY A 107 14.40 -8.53 -0.01
CA GLY A 107 13.21 -9.32 0.29
C GLY A 107 12.15 -9.27 -0.82
N VAL A 108 11.84 -8.06 -1.30
CA VAL A 108 10.92 -7.83 -2.43
C VAL A 108 11.44 -8.52 -3.70
N LEU A 109 12.72 -8.38 -4.01
CA LEU A 109 13.34 -8.99 -5.18
C LEU A 109 13.24 -10.54 -5.13
N LEU A 110 13.49 -11.15 -3.97
CA LEU A 110 13.29 -12.59 -3.78
C LEU A 110 11.82 -13.00 -3.99
N ALA A 111 10.88 -12.20 -3.50
CA ALA A 111 9.44 -12.44 -3.70
C ALA A 111 9.04 -12.34 -5.19
N VAL A 112 9.63 -11.41 -5.95
CA VAL A 112 9.48 -11.32 -7.42
C VAL A 112 9.98 -12.60 -8.08
N PHE A 113 11.20 -13.04 -7.76
CA PHE A 113 11.77 -14.27 -8.34
C PHE A 113 10.95 -15.52 -8.02
N LEU A 114 10.48 -15.66 -6.77
CA LEU A 114 9.57 -16.72 -6.37
C LEU A 114 8.20 -16.62 -7.09
N SER A 115 7.82 -15.41 -7.49
CA SER A 115 6.60 -15.13 -8.23
C SER A 115 6.64 -15.53 -9.70
N LEU A 116 7.83 -15.67 -10.28
CA LEU A 116 8.03 -15.99 -11.70
C LEU A 116 7.55 -17.41 -12.08
N GLY A 117 6.90 -17.50 -13.23
CA GLY A 117 6.35 -18.72 -13.80
C GLY A 117 4.90 -18.53 -14.26
N ARG A 118 4.25 -19.63 -14.68
CA ARG A 118 2.87 -19.57 -15.16
C ARG A 118 1.92 -19.06 -14.06
N PRO A 119 1.17 -17.97 -14.30
CA PRO A 119 0.22 -17.46 -13.34
C PRO A 119 -0.87 -18.51 -13.07
N ARG A 120 -1.29 -18.64 -11.81
CA ARG A 120 -2.52 -19.38 -11.49
C ARG A 120 -3.70 -18.50 -11.90
N PRO A 121 -4.74 -19.07 -12.53
CA PRO A 121 -5.95 -18.32 -12.84
C PRO A 121 -6.57 -17.80 -11.54
N TRP A 122 -7.03 -16.56 -11.57
CA TRP A 122 -7.85 -16.03 -10.50
C TRP A 122 -9.16 -16.79 -10.42
N ARG A 123 -9.62 -17.05 -9.20
CA ARG A 123 -10.96 -17.59 -9.00
C ARG A 123 -11.94 -16.42 -8.83
N PRO A 124 -13.10 -16.45 -9.51
CA PRO A 124 -14.22 -15.61 -9.12
C PRO A 124 -14.56 -15.85 -7.65
N LEU A 125 -14.85 -14.78 -6.91
CA LEU A 125 -15.31 -14.86 -5.52
C LEU A 125 -16.72 -14.26 -5.41
N PRO A 126 -17.58 -14.80 -4.52
CA PRO A 126 -18.85 -14.14 -4.19
C PRO A 126 -18.59 -12.71 -3.70
N GLY A 127 -19.36 -11.74 -4.18
CA GLY A 127 -19.16 -10.32 -3.85
C GLY A 127 -18.12 -9.59 -4.71
N ASP A 128 -17.69 -10.16 -5.84
CA ASP A 128 -16.74 -9.50 -6.74
C ASP A 128 -17.19 -8.12 -7.25
N ARG A 129 -18.49 -7.92 -7.45
CA ARG A 129 -19.06 -6.60 -7.79
C ARG A 129 -18.85 -5.58 -6.67
N LEU A 130 -19.06 -5.99 -5.42
CA LEU A 130 -18.81 -5.14 -4.25
C LEU A 130 -17.32 -4.82 -4.12
N ARG A 131 -16.43 -5.81 -4.28
CA ARG A 131 -14.97 -5.57 -4.26
C ARG A 131 -14.56 -4.60 -5.37
N LEU A 132 -15.13 -4.72 -6.57
CA LEU A 132 -14.87 -3.80 -7.66
C LEU A 132 -15.37 -2.39 -7.34
N ALA A 133 -16.59 -2.26 -6.80
CA ALA A 133 -17.13 -0.97 -6.37
C ALA A 133 -16.23 -0.32 -5.30
N VAL A 134 -15.75 -1.10 -4.32
CA VAL A 134 -14.79 -0.64 -3.32
C VAL A 134 -13.51 -0.14 -4.00
N VAL A 135 -12.91 -0.91 -4.90
CA VAL A 135 -11.70 -0.47 -5.63
C VAL A 135 -11.95 0.83 -6.39
N VAL A 136 -13.08 0.97 -7.09
CA VAL A 136 -13.44 2.20 -7.81
C VAL A 136 -13.52 3.38 -6.85
N VAL A 137 -14.21 3.23 -5.72
CA VAL A 137 -14.31 4.30 -4.71
C VAL A 137 -12.93 4.68 -4.16
N LEU A 138 -12.09 3.69 -3.81
CA LEU A 138 -10.74 3.96 -3.30
C LEU A 138 -9.87 4.68 -4.35
N VAL A 139 -9.97 4.29 -5.62
CA VAL A 139 -9.25 4.97 -6.72
C VAL A 139 -9.74 6.41 -6.88
N LEU A 140 -11.05 6.66 -6.81
CA LEU A 140 -11.62 8.01 -6.90
C LEU A 140 -11.12 8.91 -5.76
N VAL A 141 -11.07 8.38 -4.52
CA VAL A 141 -10.51 9.10 -3.37
C VAL A 141 -9.02 9.37 -3.56
N ALA A 142 -8.29 8.43 -4.15
CA ALA A 142 -6.85 8.52 -4.36
C ALA A 142 -6.40 9.36 -5.57
N LEU A 143 -7.33 9.92 -6.34
CA LEU A 143 -7.01 10.73 -7.52
C LEU A 143 -6.00 11.87 -7.24
N PRO A 144 -6.09 12.63 -6.13
CA PRO A 144 -5.11 13.67 -5.81
C PRO A 144 -3.71 13.12 -5.62
N TRP A 145 -3.56 11.97 -4.96
CA TRP A 145 -2.26 11.33 -4.72
C TRP A 145 -1.68 10.72 -5.99
N ILE A 146 -2.52 10.13 -6.85
CA ILE A 146 -2.08 9.64 -8.17
C ILE A 146 -1.56 10.82 -9.00
N ALA A 147 -2.28 11.94 -9.02
CA ALA A 147 -1.84 13.15 -9.71
C ALA A 147 -0.53 13.69 -9.12
N ALA A 148 -0.44 13.80 -7.79
CA ALA A 148 0.77 14.26 -7.09
C ALA A 148 1.98 13.35 -7.36
N ASN A 149 1.78 12.02 -7.39
CA ASN A 149 2.84 11.04 -7.66
C ASN A 149 3.34 11.13 -9.12
N LEU A 150 2.48 11.56 -10.05
CA LEU A 150 2.85 11.90 -11.42
C LEU A 150 3.38 13.34 -11.55
N GLY A 151 3.32 14.13 -10.48
CA GLY A 151 3.79 15.51 -10.43
C GLY A 151 2.83 16.54 -11.04
N PHE A 152 1.53 16.29 -10.90
CA PHE A 152 0.46 17.20 -11.29
C PHE A 152 -0.39 17.61 -10.07
N SER A 153 -1.05 18.76 -10.20
CA SER A 153 -2.10 19.19 -9.27
C SER A 153 -3.41 19.39 -10.03
N PHE A 154 -4.52 19.50 -9.31
CA PHE A 154 -5.83 19.78 -9.91
C PHE A 154 -6.19 21.27 -9.92
N GLY A 155 -5.28 22.15 -9.47
CA GLY A 155 -5.46 23.59 -9.54
C GLY A 155 -5.81 24.05 -10.96
N GLY A 156 -6.97 24.70 -11.11
CA GLY A 156 -7.46 25.19 -12.40
C GLY A 156 -8.02 24.12 -13.34
N VAL A 157 -8.08 22.85 -12.94
CA VAL A 157 -8.73 21.78 -13.72
C VAL A 157 -10.25 21.82 -13.50
N PRO A 158 -11.08 22.00 -14.54
CA PRO A 158 -12.54 22.03 -14.40
C PRO A 158 -13.06 20.79 -13.68
N VAL A 159 -14.03 20.98 -12.79
CA VAL A 159 -14.63 19.95 -11.92
C VAL A 159 -13.65 19.40 -10.86
N LEU A 160 -12.49 18.86 -11.24
CA LEU A 160 -11.56 18.24 -10.30
C LEU A 160 -10.99 19.23 -9.28
N GLY A 161 -10.58 20.43 -9.72
CA GLY A 161 -10.10 21.50 -8.82
C GLY A 161 -11.20 22.12 -7.95
N GLN A 162 -12.47 21.80 -8.19
CA GLN A 162 -13.60 22.20 -7.32
C GLN A 162 -13.85 21.14 -6.23
N ILE A 163 -13.56 19.88 -6.53
CA ILE A 163 -13.77 18.75 -5.62
C ILE A 163 -12.57 18.60 -4.68
N PHE A 164 -11.37 18.55 -5.25
CA PHE A 164 -10.13 18.25 -4.53
C PHE A 164 -9.27 19.49 -4.35
N GLN A 165 -8.80 19.71 -3.13
CA GLN A 165 -7.74 20.66 -2.85
C GLN A 165 -6.40 19.97 -3.09
N THR A 166 -5.52 20.60 -3.86
CA THR A 166 -4.19 20.11 -4.19
C THR A 166 -3.14 21.18 -3.94
N ASN A 167 -2.88 22.07 -4.89
CA ASN A 167 -1.83 23.09 -4.80
C ASN A 167 -2.22 24.34 -3.98
N GLU A 168 -3.43 24.41 -3.41
CA GLU A 168 -3.81 25.50 -2.53
C GLU A 168 -2.98 25.48 -1.24
N LEU A 169 -2.40 26.64 -0.88
CA LEU A 169 -1.62 26.79 0.34
C LEU A 169 -2.52 26.80 1.57
N ARG A 170 -2.29 25.85 2.49
CA ARG A 170 -3.05 25.62 3.72
C ARG A 170 -2.13 25.46 4.92
N SER A 171 -2.64 25.80 6.10
CA SER A 171 -1.99 25.45 7.37
C SER A 171 -2.23 23.97 7.67
N GLN A 172 -1.18 23.28 8.12
CA GLN A 172 -1.27 21.91 8.62
C GLN A 172 -0.97 21.91 10.14
N PRO A 173 -1.76 21.20 10.96
CA PRO A 173 -1.45 21.04 12.38
C PRO A 173 -0.04 20.51 12.60
N GLY A 174 0.68 21.10 13.56
CA GLY A 174 2.04 20.67 13.92
C GLY A 174 3.15 21.02 12.92
N VAL A 175 2.83 21.65 11.78
CA VAL A 175 3.81 22.05 10.76
C VAL A 175 3.80 23.57 10.59
N ALA A 176 4.97 24.20 10.72
CA ALA A 176 5.10 25.64 10.56
C ALA A 176 4.95 26.05 9.08
N GLY A 177 4.29 27.19 8.83
CA GLY A 177 4.11 27.76 7.50
C GLY A 177 2.90 27.21 6.75
N LEU A 178 2.73 27.69 5.51
CA LEU A 178 1.69 27.21 4.59
C LEU A 178 2.29 26.22 3.61
N HIS A 179 1.54 25.16 3.34
CA HIS A 179 1.94 24.07 2.47
C HIS A 179 0.79 23.75 1.51
N PRO A 180 1.06 23.20 0.32
CA PRO A 180 0.01 22.65 -0.51
C PRO A 180 -0.89 21.69 0.28
N ALA A 181 -2.20 21.74 0.02
CA ALA A 181 -3.17 20.81 0.59
C ALA A 181 -2.77 19.35 0.31
N VAL A 182 -2.36 19.10 -0.93
CA VAL A 182 -1.68 17.88 -1.39
C VAL A 182 -0.40 18.33 -2.09
N HIS A 183 0.76 18.03 -1.51
CA HIS A 183 2.05 18.37 -2.11
C HIS A 183 2.38 17.45 -3.29
N LEU A 184 3.34 17.81 -4.14
CA LEU A 184 3.80 16.90 -5.19
C LEU A 184 4.65 15.76 -4.60
N GLY A 185 4.71 14.65 -5.32
CA GLY A 185 5.43 13.45 -4.91
C GLY A 185 4.53 12.38 -4.32
N HIS A 186 5.14 11.48 -3.55
CA HIS A 186 4.54 10.24 -3.11
C HIS A 186 3.87 10.39 -1.73
N HIS A 187 2.64 9.87 -1.62
CA HIS A 187 1.76 10.01 -0.45
C HIS A 187 1.37 8.66 0.13
N HIS A 188 1.21 8.59 1.45
CA HIS A 188 0.80 7.36 2.11
C HIS A 188 -0.66 6.99 1.85
N GLY A 189 -1.51 7.91 1.43
CA GLY A 189 -2.83 7.57 0.88
C GLY A 189 -2.72 6.67 -0.36
N LEU A 190 -1.73 6.90 -1.23
CA LEU A 190 -1.45 6.02 -2.37
C LEU A 190 -0.91 4.66 -1.90
N ASP A 191 -0.09 4.63 -0.84
CA ASP A 191 0.34 3.37 -0.21
C ASP A 191 -0.84 2.56 0.28
N GLY A 192 -1.81 3.24 0.90
CA GLY A 192 -3.05 2.65 1.35
C GLY A 192 -3.84 2.01 0.21
N LEU A 193 -3.92 2.68 -0.95
CA LEU A 193 -4.54 2.12 -2.14
C LEU A 193 -3.83 0.86 -2.63
N LEU A 194 -2.50 0.89 -2.69
CA LEU A 194 -1.69 -0.25 -3.12
C LEU A 194 -1.87 -1.47 -2.20
N LEU A 195 -1.89 -1.24 -0.89
CA LEU A 195 -2.14 -2.28 0.11
C LEU A 195 -3.54 -2.89 -0.08
N ALA A 196 -4.58 -2.05 -0.18
CA ALA A 196 -5.96 -2.48 -0.31
C ALA A 196 -6.22 -3.26 -1.61
N VAL A 197 -5.79 -2.74 -2.75
CA VAL A 197 -5.95 -3.40 -4.05
C VAL A 197 -5.16 -4.71 -4.08
N SER A 198 -3.92 -4.72 -3.60
CA SER A 198 -3.09 -5.93 -3.57
C SER A 198 -3.66 -7.01 -2.66
N ALA A 199 -4.24 -6.62 -1.51
CA ALA A 199 -4.95 -7.54 -0.62
C ALA A 199 -6.14 -8.22 -1.32
N LEU A 200 -6.98 -7.44 -2.00
CA LEU A 200 -8.12 -7.97 -2.75
C LEU A 200 -7.67 -8.90 -3.89
N LEU A 201 -6.56 -8.59 -4.56
CA LEU A 201 -5.95 -9.46 -5.57
C LEU A 201 -5.35 -10.74 -4.97
N ALA A 202 -4.75 -10.66 -3.78
CA ALA A 202 -4.18 -11.80 -3.07
C ALA A 202 -5.26 -12.79 -2.61
N LEU A 203 -6.41 -12.29 -2.13
CA LEU A 203 -7.55 -13.12 -1.72
C LEU A 203 -8.11 -13.99 -2.86
N ARG A 204 -7.93 -13.59 -4.13
CA ARG A 204 -8.38 -14.35 -5.32
C ARG A 204 -7.50 -15.55 -5.65
N VAL A 205 -6.36 -15.71 -4.98
CA VAL A 205 -5.42 -16.77 -5.29
C VAL A 205 -5.73 -18.03 -4.48
N PRO A 206 -5.99 -19.18 -5.14
CA PRO A 206 -6.32 -20.40 -4.43
C PRO A 206 -5.10 -20.96 -3.69
N ILE A 207 -5.27 -21.14 -2.37
CA ILE A 207 -4.33 -21.79 -1.46
C ILE A 207 -4.93 -23.11 -0.99
N ARG A 208 -4.22 -24.22 -1.25
CA ARG A 208 -4.70 -25.59 -0.98
C ARG A 208 -4.47 -26.00 0.47
N GLN A 209 -3.32 -25.66 1.04
CA GLN A 209 -2.96 -26.05 2.41
C GLN A 209 -3.80 -25.23 3.41
N PRO A 210 -4.58 -25.88 4.30
CA PRO A 210 -5.52 -25.16 5.17
C PRO A 210 -4.87 -24.11 6.07
N ALA A 211 -3.75 -24.45 6.73
CA ALA A 211 -3.04 -23.53 7.61
C ALA A 211 -2.48 -22.32 6.85
N LEU A 212 -1.89 -22.55 5.68
CA LEU A 212 -1.38 -21.47 4.82
C LEU A 212 -2.51 -20.60 4.27
N ARG A 213 -3.68 -21.18 3.99
CA ARG A 213 -4.86 -20.44 3.56
C ARG A 213 -5.33 -19.49 4.66
N VAL A 214 -5.44 -19.98 5.89
CA VAL A 214 -5.79 -19.14 7.05
C VAL A 214 -4.80 -17.99 7.21
N ALA A 215 -3.50 -18.28 7.21
CA ALA A 215 -2.46 -17.26 7.35
C ALA A 215 -2.50 -16.23 6.21
N ALA A 216 -2.64 -16.67 4.96
CA ALA A 216 -2.72 -15.78 3.80
C ALA A 216 -3.99 -14.90 3.82
N THR A 217 -5.15 -15.47 4.19
CA THR A 217 -6.40 -14.71 4.32
C THR A 217 -6.29 -13.69 5.46
N ALA A 218 -5.75 -14.07 6.61
CA ALA A 218 -5.57 -13.16 7.75
C ALA A 218 -4.64 -12.00 7.40
N TYR A 219 -3.51 -12.30 6.75
CA TYR A 219 -2.58 -11.26 6.31
C TYR A 219 -3.18 -10.34 5.25
N ALA A 220 -3.88 -10.88 4.24
CA ALA A 220 -4.56 -10.05 3.26
C ALA A 220 -5.67 -9.18 3.88
N ALA A 221 -6.42 -9.71 4.85
CA ALA A 221 -7.42 -8.94 5.59
C ALA A 221 -6.79 -7.78 6.37
N LEU A 222 -5.63 -8.02 7.00
CA LEU A 222 -4.84 -6.97 7.64
C LEU A 222 -4.39 -5.90 6.64
N LEU A 223 -3.80 -6.29 5.50
CA LEU A 223 -3.38 -5.33 4.47
C LEU A 223 -4.55 -4.50 3.92
N LEU A 224 -5.73 -5.10 3.76
CA LEU A 224 -6.92 -4.37 3.32
C LEU A 224 -7.35 -3.31 4.34
N ALA A 225 -7.50 -3.70 5.61
CA ALA A 225 -7.91 -2.78 6.66
C ALA A 225 -6.85 -1.69 6.90
N TRP A 226 -5.58 -2.06 6.90
CA TRP A 226 -4.46 -1.12 7.04
C TRP A 226 -4.39 -0.16 5.86
N GLY A 227 -4.61 -0.65 4.63
CA GLY A 227 -4.64 0.18 3.44
C GLY A 227 -5.77 1.22 3.48
N VAL A 228 -6.98 0.80 3.86
CA VAL A 228 -8.13 1.71 4.04
C VAL A 228 -7.84 2.75 5.12
N ALA A 229 -7.22 2.37 6.24
CA ALA A 229 -6.88 3.32 7.30
C ALA A 229 -5.87 4.39 6.86
N ASN A 230 -4.87 4.05 6.03
CA ASN A 230 -3.96 5.04 5.45
C ASN A 230 -4.69 6.00 4.51
N ILE A 231 -5.59 5.50 3.65
CA ILE A 231 -6.42 6.34 2.78
C ILE A 231 -7.28 7.30 3.61
N VAL A 232 -7.94 6.80 4.65
CA VAL A 232 -8.79 7.63 5.53
C VAL A 232 -7.96 8.68 6.24
N ASN A 233 -6.82 8.31 6.82
CA ASN A 233 -5.94 9.25 7.52
C ASN A 233 -5.50 10.40 6.59
N ASP A 234 -5.00 10.07 5.40
CA ASP A 234 -4.47 11.06 4.47
C ASP A 234 -5.58 11.94 3.87
N ALA A 235 -6.69 11.32 3.43
CA ALA A 235 -7.82 12.07 2.88
C ALA A 235 -8.45 12.98 3.94
N TRP A 236 -8.52 12.53 5.19
CA TRP A 236 -9.02 13.33 6.30
C TRP A 236 -8.11 14.53 6.57
N LEU A 237 -6.79 14.32 6.63
CA LEU A 237 -5.85 15.41 6.84
C LEU A 237 -5.92 16.42 5.69
N GLU A 238 -5.81 15.96 4.44
CA GLU A 238 -5.60 16.83 3.29
C GLU A 238 -6.88 17.47 2.74
N GLN A 239 -8.01 16.75 2.79
CA GLN A 239 -9.26 17.24 2.20
C GLN A 239 -10.26 17.76 3.23
N VAL A 240 -10.10 17.42 4.51
CA VAL A 240 -11.03 17.82 5.58
C VAL A 240 -10.37 18.79 6.57
N VAL A 241 -9.22 18.42 7.16
CA VAL A 241 -8.53 19.25 8.17
C VAL A 241 -7.90 20.48 7.51
N LYS A 242 -7.06 20.31 6.48
CA LYS A 242 -6.44 21.43 5.76
C LYS A 242 -7.47 22.34 5.06
N ARG A 243 -8.66 21.81 4.76
CA ARG A 243 -9.79 22.58 4.23
C ARG A 243 -10.44 23.50 5.28
N GLY A 244 -10.15 23.29 6.56
CA GLY A 244 -10.68 24.06 7.68
C GLY A 244 -12.04 23.60 8.16
N TRP A 245 -12.48 22.39 7.81
CA TRP A 245 -13.77 21.85 8.27
C TRP A 245 -13.71 21.37 9.73
N THR A 246 -12.53 20.98 10.20
CA THR A 246 -12.27 20.62 11.59
C THR A 246 -10.77 20.74 11.90
N THR A 247 -10.42 20.78 13.17
CA THR A 247 -9.04 20.67 13.67
C THR A 247 -8.70 19.28 14.18
N THR A 248 -9.67 18.35 14.21
CA THR A 248 -9.45 16.99 14.71
C THR A 248 -8.80 16.12 13.64
N GLU A 249 -7.61 15.61 13.95
CA GLU A 249 -6.88 14.69 13.10
C GLU A 249 -7.28 13.22 13.36
N VAL A 250 -7.24 12.39 12.32
CA VAL A 250 -7.25 10.94 12.46
C VAL A 250 -5.80 10.52 12.73
N PRO A 251 -5.47 9.83 13.84
CA PRO A 251 -4.12 9.37 14.09
C PRO A 251 -3.61 8.46 12.95
N GLY A 252 -2.35 8.63 12.58
CA GLY A 252 -1.72 7.86 11.50
C GLY A 252 -1.69 6.35 11.76
N VAL A 253 -1.32 5.59 10.74
CA VAL A 253 -1.09 4.13 10.85
C VAL A 253 0.14 3.67 10.06
N LEU A 254 0.99 4.59 9.61
CA LEU A 254 2.22 4.27 8.88
C LEU A 254 3.22 3.50 9.73
N SER A 255 3.39 3.91 10.98
CA SER A 255 4.18 3.21 12.00
C SER A 255 3.27 2.49 13.00
N LEU A 256 3.77 1.43 13.64
CA LEU A 256 3.03 0.73 14.70
C LEU A 256 2.99 1.59 15.96
N HIS A 257 1.80 1.96 16.40
CA HIS A 257 1.60 2.70 17.64
C HIS A 257 0.26 2.38 18.29
N TRP A 258 0.18 2.59 19.60
CA TRP A 258 -1.05 2.40 20.35
C TRP A 258 -1.96 3.62 20.16
N ASN A 259 -2.89 3.51 19.21
CA ASN A 259 -3.94 4.50 18.98
C ASN A 259 -5.26 3.81 18.61
N TRP A 260 -6.34 4.59 18.53
CA TRP A 260 -7.65 4.05 18.17
C TRP A 260 -7.75 3.65 16.70
N THR A 261 -6.98 4.27 15.79
CA THR A 261 -6.97 3.91 14.36
C THR A 261 -6.43 2.49 14.14
N TRP A 262 -5.38 2.08 14.85
CA TRP A 262 -4.83 0.73 14.85
C TRP A 262 -5.81 -0.28 15.46
N ALA A 263 -6.55 0.10 16.51
CA ALA A 263 -7.64 -0.73 17.02
C ALA A 263 -8.72 -0.96 15.94
N ALA A 264 -9.09 0.09 15.19
CA ALA A 264 -10.00 -0.01 14.06
C ALA A 264 -9.44 -0.88 12.92
N VAL A 265 -8.13 -0.79 12.62
CA VAL A 265 -7.46 -1.67 11.65
C VAL A 265 -7.58 -3.14 12.06
N VAL A 266 -7.29 -3.47 13.32
CA VAL A 266 -7.38 -4.85 13.82
C VAL A 266 -8.81 -5.37 13.75
N LEU A 267 -9.78 -4.58 14.22
CA LEU A 267 -11.20 -4.95 14.16
C LEU A 267 -11.69 -5.13 12.72
N GLY A 268 -11.31 -4.23 11.82
CA GLY A 268 -11.62 -4.33 10.38
C GLY A 268 -11.00 -5.57 9.75
N ALA A 269 -9.75 -5.90 10.09
CA ALA A 269 -9.08 -7.10 9.61
C ALA A 269 -9.79 -8.37 10.09
N ILE A 270 -10.22 -8.43 11.36
CA ILE A 270 -11.00 -9.54 11.90
C ILE A 270 -12.33 -9.70 11.15
N ALA A 271 -13.05 -8.60 10.90
CA ALA A 271 -14.32 -8.62 10.18
C ALA A 271 -14.18 -9.12 8.73
N VAL A 272 -13.17 -8.63 8.01
CA VAL A 272 -12.84 -9.08 6.64
C VAL A 272 -12.45 -10.56 6.64
N PHE A 273 -11.58 -10.97 7.56
CA PHE A 273 -11.16 -12.37 7.69
C PHE A 273 -12.36 -13.29 7.94
N ALA A 274 -13.22 -12.95 8.90
CA ALA A 274 -14.40 -13.74 9.23
C ALA A 274 -15.33 -13.85 8.02
N THR A 275 -15.59 -12.75 7.33
CA THR A 275 -16.48 -12.73 6.17
C THR A 275 -15.95 -13.59 5.03
N ASP A 276 -14.65 -13.48 4.68
CA ASP A 276 -14.04 -14.32 3.65
C ASP A 276 -14.00 -15.80 4.06
N TYR A 277 -13.69 -16.09 5.32
CA TYR A 277 -13.62 -17.45 5.85
C TYR A 277 -14.98 -18.15 5.79
N PHE A 278 -16.04 -17.52 6.30
CA PHE A 278 -17.39 -18.10 6.32
C PHE A 278 -18.05 -18.16 4.94
N SER A 279 -17.74 -17.22 4.05
CA SER A 279 -18.23 -17.25 2.66
C SER A 279 -17.65 -18.43 1.87
N ARG A 280 -16.46 -18.92 2.24
CA ARG A 280 -15.83 -20.08 1.57
C ARG A 280 -16.26 -21.42 2.15
N SER A 281 -16.62 -21.47 3.44
CA SER A 281 -17.11 -22.70 4.08
C SER A 281 -18.52 -23.07 3.64
N SER A 282 -19.41 -22.08 3.46
CA SER A 282 -20.80 -22.29 2.99
C SER A 282 -20.89 -22.88 1.57
N ILE A 283 -19.95 -22.55 0.68
CA ILE A 283 -19.91 -23.13 -0.68
C ILE A 283 -19.54 -24.63 -0.66
N HIS A 284 -18.77 -25.08 0.33
CA HIS A 284 -18.40 -26.51 0.42
C HIS A 284 -19.54 -27.38 0.97
N SER A 285 -20.48 -26.82 1.74
CA SER A 285 -21.65 -27.58 2.22
C SER A 285 -22.69 -27.83 1.12
N ASP A 286 -22.82 -26.93 0.14
CA ASP A 286 -23.88 -27.02 -0.89
C ASP A 286 -23.52 -27.94 -2.08
N ILE A 287 -22.27 -28.37 -2.21
CA ILE A 287 -21.82 -29.29 -3.29
C ILE A 287 -21.77 -30.75 -2.78
N GLY A 288 -22.15 -30.99 -1.53
CA GLY A 288 -22.08 -32.29 -0.84
C GLY A 288 -23.42 -33.03 -0.67
N THR A 289 -24.48 -32.59 -1.35
CA THR A 289 -25.81 -33.24 -1.38
C THR A 289 -26.20 -33.58 -2.82
#